data_AF-A0A0Q5HPY1-F1
#
_entry.id   AF-A0A0Q5HPY1-F1
#
_cell.length_a   1.000
_cell.length_b   1.000
_cell.length_c   1.000
_cell.angle_alpha   90.00
_cell.angle_beta   90.00
_cell.angle_gamma   90.00
#
_symmetry.space_group_name_H-M   'P 1'
#
loop_
_entity.id
_entity.type
_entity.pdbx_description
1 polymer ?
#
loop_
_entity_poly.entity_id
_entity_poly.type
_entity_poly.pdbx_seq_one_letter_code
_entity_poly.pdbx_strand_id
1 'polypeptide(L)'
;MPTVRGSIKGSKKRYAGLAGTPDGFDLIVFKGLEAVRIDWTPLAQQFQQGLYGCIFRRESYEDYVRDYVARILRGDFDDLLVYYKRLRQPLEQYEHNVPSHVRAARIADGFYIAQGRGAQYRNGLDSLPDDDRRA
;
A
#
# COMPACT_ATOMS: atom_id res chain seq x y z
N MET A 1 -15.36 11.96 -10.63
CA MET A 1 -15.52 10.77 -9.75
C MET A 1 -14.89 9.56 -10.46
N PRO A 2 -14.11 8.69 -9.78
CA PRO A 2 -13.35 7.64 -10.46
C PRO A 2 -14.26 6.56 -11.06
N THR A 3 -13.82 5.97 -12.16
CA THR A 3 -14.47 4.80 -12.76
C THR A 3 -13.85 3.50 -12.25
N VAL A 4 -14.56 2.39 -12.40
CA VAL A 4 -13.99 1.06 -12.18
C VAL A 4 -12.86 0.85 -13.19
N ARG A 5 -11.73 0.29 -12.74
CA ARG A 5 -10.58 0.00 -13.61
C ARG A 5 -11.05 -0.82 -14.82
N GLY A 6 -10.81 -0.31 -16.03
CA GLY A 6 -11.21 -0.96 -17.29
C GLY A 6 -12.70 -0.78 -17.66
N SER A 7 -13.43 0.13 -17.02
CA SER A 7 -14.84 0.41 -17.33
C SER A 7 -15.14 1.92 -17.28
N ILE A 8 -16.20 2.33 -17.97
CA ILE A 8 -16.78 3.68 -17.84
C ILE A 8 -17.72 3.81 -16.63
N LYS A 9 -18.06 2.68 -15.98
CA LYS A 9 -18.99 2.67 -14.85
C LYS A 9 -18.33 3.33 -13.63
N GLY A 10 -19.05 4.23 -12.96
CA GLY A 10 -18.58 4.88 -11.74
C GLY A 10 -18.29 3.87 -10.63
N SER A 11 -17.17 4.07 -9.93
CA SER A 11 -16.82 3.24 -8.77
C SER A 11 -17.66 3.63 -7.56
N LYS A 12 -18.16 2.64 -6.82
CA LYS A 12 -18.82 2.87 -5.52
C LYS A 12 -17.77 2.90 -4.40
N LYS A 13 -18.02 3.69 -3.35
CA LYS A 13 -17.17 3.81 -2.15
C LYS A 13 -15.71 4.21 -2.42
N ARG A 14 -15.42 4.79 -3.59
CA ARG A 14 -14.08 5.27 -3.96
C ARG A 14 -14.20 6.70 -4.47
N TYR A 15 -13.68 7.66 -3.71
CA TYR A 15 -13.70 9.08 -4.08
C TYR A 15 -12.61 9.85 -3.35
N ALA A 16 -12.28 11.02 -3.90
CA ALA A 16 -11.53 12.05 -3.21
C ALA A 16 -12.13 13.42 -3.53
N GLY A 17 -11.90 14.39 -2.64
CA GLY A 17 -12.35 15.76 -2.82
C GLY A 17 -11.60 16.74 -1.92
N LEU A 18 -11.66 18.01 -2.28
CA LEU A 18 -11.15 19.12 -1.48
C LEU A 18 -12.25 19.55 -0.50
N ALA A 19 -11.90 19.68 0.77
CA ALA A 19 -12.76 20.20 1.82
C ALA A 19 -12.09 21.44 2.44
N GLY A 20 -12.80 22.56 2.45
CA GLY A 20 -12.35 23.76 3.17
C GLY A 20 -12.51 23.56 4.68
N THR A 21 -11.51 23.93 5.46
CA THR A 21 -11.61 23.99 6.92
C THR A 21 -12.07 25.37 7.38
N PRO A 22 -12.64 25.49 8.60
CA PRO A 22 -13.02 26.78 9.18
C PRO A 22 -11.86 27.79 9.25
N ASP A 23 -10.63 27.27 9.33
CA ASP A 23 -9.39 28.05 9.41
C ASP A 23 -8.88 28.51 8.02
N GLY A 24 -9.62 28.23 6.94
CA GLY A 24 -9.29 28.64 5.58
C GLY A 24 -8.25 27.75 4.87
N PHE A 25 -7.94 26.58 5.42
CA PHE A 25 -7.04 25.61 4.78
C PHE A 25 -7.83 24.59 3.96
N ASP A 26 -7.24 24.18 2.83
CA ASP A 26 -7.79 23.12 2.00
C ASP A 26 -7.23 21.75 2.41
N LEU A 27 -8.12 20.83 2.81
CA LEU A 27 -7.78 19.44 3.10
C LEU A 27 -8.31 18.51 2.01
N ILE A 28 -7.46 17.60 1.53
CA ILE A 28 -7.89 16.56 0.59
C ILE A 28 -8.38 15.34 1.37
N VAL A 29 -9.63 14.97 1.15
CA VAL A 29 -10.25 13.78 1.74
C VAL A 29 -10.20 12.64 0.75
N PHE A 30 -9.74 11.47 1.19
CA PHE A 30 -9.72 10.23 0.42
C PHE A 30 -10.64 9.18 1.06
N LYS A 31 -11.41 8.45 0.26
CA LYS A 31 -12.24 7.32 0.71
C LYS A 31 -12.11 6.16 -0.27
N GLY A 32 -11.71 4.98 0.23
CA GLY A 32 -11.59 3.73 -0.53
C GLY A 32 -10.55 3.73 -1.67
N LEU A 33 -9.77 4.80 -1.78
CA LEU A 33 -8.65 4.93 -2.71
C LEU A 33 -7.38 4.38 -2.08
N GLU A 34 -6.38 4.13 -2.91
CA GLU A 34 -5.08 3.56 -2.55
C GLU A 34 -4.39 4.37 -1.44
N ALA A 35 -4.53 5.70 -1.44
CA ALA A 35 -3.99 6.65 -0.47
C ALA A 35 -4.38 6.39 0.99
N VAL A 36 -5.43 5.61 1.25
CA VAL A 36 -5.93 5.28 2.61
C VAL A 36 -5.98 3.78 2.87
N ARG A 37 -5.32 2.98 2.02
CA ARG A 37 -5.31 1.52 2.11
C ARG A 37 -3.97 1.01 2.59
N ILE A 38 -3.97 0.32 3.73
CA ILE A 38 -2.77 -0.26 4.35
C ILE A 38 -2.11 -1.36 3.50
N ASP A 39 -2.86 -1.99 2.60
CA ASP A 39 -2.35 -3.05 1.72
C ASP A 39 -1.65 -2.53 0.46
N TRP A 40 -1.48 -1.21 0.36
CA TRP A 40 -0.72 -0.52 -0.68
C TRP A 40 0.57 0.07 -0.13
N THR A 41 1.59 0.15 -0.99
CA THR A 41 2.90 0.67 -0.62
C THR A 41 2.83 2.16 -0.21
N PRO A 42 3.68 2.62 0.72
CA PRO A 42 3.84 4.04 1.01
C PRO A 42 4.07 4.86 -0.25
N LEU A 43 4.85 4.32 -1.21
CA LEU A 43 5.07 4.94 -2.51
C LEU A 43 3.76 5.27 -3.24
N ALA A 44 2.84 4.31 -3.36
CA ALA A 44 1.58 4.51 -4.07
C ALA A 44 0.64 5.46 -3.32
N GLN A 45 0.66 5.40 -1.98
CA GLN A 45 -0.12 6.30 -1.14
C GLN A 45 0.33 7.75 -1.33
N GLN A 46 1.64 8.01 -1.20
CA GLN A 46 2.25 9.33 -1.39
C GLN A 46 2.04 9.84 -2.82
N PHE A 47 2.24 8.99 -3.82
CA PHE A 47 2.03 9.36 -5.22
C PHE A 47 0.61 9.87 -5.47
N GLN A 48 -0.40 9.11 -5.02
CA GLN A 48 -1.81 9.48 -5.22
C GLN A 48 -2.18 10.75 -4.45
N GLN A 49 -1.67 10.94 -3.24
CA GLN A 49 -1.88 12.16 -2.45
C GLN A 49 -1.29 13.39 -3.16
N GLY A 50 -0.03 13.32 -3.59
CA GLY A 50 0.63 14.43 -4.29
C GLY A 50 -0.02 14.76 -5.63
N LEU A 51 -0.34 13.75 -6.44
CA LEU A 51 -0.99 13.94 -7.74
C LEU A 51 -2.37 14.60 -7.59
N TYR A 52 -3.19 14.13 -6.66
CA TYR A 52 -4.50 14.74 -6.39
C TYR A 52 -4.36 16.15 -5.82
N GLY A 53 -3.28 16.42 -5.07
CA GLY A 53 -2.92 17.77 -4.62
C GLY A 53 -2.73 18.74 -5.77
N CYS A 54 -1.87 18.40 -6.73
CA CYS A 54 -1.66 19.22 -7.92
C CYS A 54 -2.96 19.43 -8.70
N ILE A 55 -3.72 18.35 -8.95
CA ILE A 55 -4.96 18.41 -9.73
C ILE A 55 -6.03 19.28 -9.05
N PHE A 56 -6.25 19.12 -7.75
CA PHE A 56 -7.26 19.90 -7.04
C PHE A 56 -6.91 21.38 -6.92
N ARG A 57 -5.62 21.73 -6.85
CA ARG A 57 -5.14 23.11 -6.89
C ARG A 57 -4.95 23.68 -8.29
N ARG A 58 -5.24 22.90 -9.33
CA ARG A 58 -5.04 23.26 -10.75
C ARG A 58 -3.58 23.59 -11.11
N GLU A 59 -2.64 22.91 -10.46
CA GLU A 59 -1.21 22.99 -10.74
C GLU A 59 -0.81 22.00 -11.85
N SER A 60 0.30 22.26 -12.53
CA SER A 60 0.89 21.29 -13.47
C SER A 60 1.37 20.05 -12.71
N TYR A 61 0.95 18.87 -13.15
CA TYR A 61 1.34 17.60 -12.53
C TYR A 61 2.28 16.76 -13.39
N GLU A 62 2.57 17.18 -14.62
CA GLU A 62 3.37 16.37 -15.55
C GLU A 62 4.80 16.17 -15.04
N ASP A 63 5.44 17.25 -14.59
CA ASP A 63 6.80 17.20 -14.05
C ASP A 63 6.85 16.41 -12.75
N TYR A 64 5.82 16.54 -11.90
CA TYR A 64 5.66 15.71 -10.71
C TYR A 64 5.64 14.22 -11.07
N VAL A 65 4.85 13.81 -12.07
CA VAL A 65 4.79 12.40 -12.49
C VAL A 65 6.12 11.93 -13.06
N ARG A 66 6.76 12.73 -13.93
CA ARG A 66 8.04 12.37 -14.56
C ARG A 66 9.17 12.23 -13.53
N ASP A 67 9.30 13.19 -12.62
CA ASP A 67 10.29 13.13 -11.53
C ASP A 67 10.04 11.92 -10.64
N TYR A 68 8.79 11.68 -10.25
CA TYR A 68 8.45 10.57 -9.36
C TYR A 68 8.83 9.21 -9.98
N VAL A 69 8.57 9.02 -11.28
CA VAL A 69 8.97 7.81 -12.01
C VAL A 69 10.49 7.71 -12.12
N ALA A 70 11.19 8.81 -12.44
CA ALA A 70 12.65 8.81 -12.51
C ALA A 70 13.30 8.42 -11.17
N ARG A 71 12.78 8.94 -10.06
CA ARG A 71 13.23 8.60 -8.71
C ARG A 71 13.02 7.13 -8.35
N ILE A 72 11.89 6.54 -8.73
CA ILE A 72 11.67 5.09 -8.59
C ILE A 72 12.75 4.31 -9.34
N LEU A 73 13.02 4.67 -10.60
CA LEU A 73 13.97 3.96 -11.44
C LEU A 73 15.43 4.11 -10.98
N ARG A 74 15.75 5.18 -10.24
CA ARG A 74 17.06 5.39 -9.62
C ARG A 74 17.24 4.67 -8.27
N GLY A 75 16.17 4.12 -7.70
CA GLY A 75 16.19 3.51 -6.37
C GLY A 75 16.03 4.51 -5.22
N ASP A 76 15.72 5.78 -5.52
CA ASP A 76 15.57 6.84 -4.50
C ASP A 76 14.38 6.61 -3.55
N PHE A 77 13.53 5.63 -3.86
CA PHE A 77 12.30 5.32 -3.14
C PHE A 77 12.20 3.85 -2.70
N ASP A 78 13.31 3.11 -2.65
CA ASP A 78 13.30 1.68 -2.33
C ASP A 78 12.63 1.38 -0.97
N ASP A 79 12.86 2.22 0.04
CA ASP A 79 12.23 2.10 1.36
C ASP A 79 10.69 2.26 1.32
N LEU A 80 10.16 2.90 0.27
CA LEU A 80 8.72 3.12 0.08
C LEU A 80 8.04 1.98 -0.68
N LEU A 81 8.79 0.97 -1.15
CA LEU A 81 8.27 -0.14 -1.97
C LEU A 81 7.74 -1.32 -1.14
N VAL A 82 7.82 -1.25 0.18
CA VAL A 82 7.39 -2.32 1.08
C VAL A 82 5.86 -2.49 1.05
N TYR A 83 5.41 -3.73 0.86
CA TYR A 83 4.01 -4.13 1.01
C TYR A 83 3.75 -4.69 2.39
N TYR A 84 2.63 -4.28 2.99
CA TYR A 84 2.14 -4.83 4.25
C TYR A 84 0.88 -5.65 4.02
N LYS A 85 0.84 -6.88 4.54
CA LYS A 85 -0.34 -7.72 4.47
C LYS A 85 -0.39 -8.76 5.57
N ARG A 86 -1.49 -8.70 6.33
CA ARG A 86 -1.77 -9.61 7.44
C ARG A 86 -2.06 -11.03 6.96
N LEU A 87 -1.38 -12.01 7.55
CA LEU A 87 -1.77 -13.42 7.48
C LEU A 87 -3.00 -13.62 8.37
N ARG A 88 -4.11 -14.04 7.77
CA ARG A 88 -5.41 -14.15 8.47
C ARG A 88 -5.65 -15.52 9.10
N GLN A 89 -4.85 -16.49 8.70
CA GLN A 89 -4.91 -17.88 9.15
C GLN A 89 -3.48 -18.45 9.14
N PRO A 90 -3.24 -19.58 9.83
CA PRO A 90 -1.95 -20.28 9.77
C PRO A 90 -1.51 -20.60 8.33
N LEU A 91 -0.19 -20.61 8.10
CA LEU A 91 0.38 -20.81 6.75
C LEU A 91 -0.03 -22.13 6.08
N GLU A 92 -0.28 -23.16 6.89
CA GLU A 92 -0.68 -24.50 6.45
C GLU A 92 -2.09 -24.51 5.87
N GLN A 93 -2.98 -23.64 6.35
CA GLN A 93 -4.37 -23.56 5.88
C GLN A 93 -4.52 -22.92 4.49
N TYR A 94 -3.43 -22.41 3.90
CA TYR A 94 -3.40 -21.90 2.54
C TYR A 94 -2.98 -23.01 1.55
N GLU A 95 -3.93 -23.87 1.18
CA GLU A 95 -3.65 -25.04 0.33
C GLU A 95 -3.88 -24.80 -1.17
N HIS A 96 -5.03 -24.23 -1.56
CA HIS A 96 -5.44 -24.20 -2.97
C HIS A 96 -5.09 -22.91 -3.71
N ASN A 97 -5.16 -21.77 -3.04
CA ASN A 97 -4.71 -20.49 -3.57
C ASN A 97 -3.70 -19.93 -2.59
N VAL A 98 -2.46 -19.74 -3.05
CA VAL A 98 -1.35 -19.23 -2.23
C VAL A 98 -1.07 -17.79 -2.64
N PRO A 99 -1.63 -16.80 -1.92
CA PRO A 99 -1.34 -15.40 -2.17
C PRO A 99 0.15 -15.08 -2.11
N SER A 100 0.57 -14.01 -2.77
CA SER A 100 1.97 -13.54 -2.78
C SER A 100 2.56 -13.36 -1.38
N HIS A 101 1.85 -12.70 -0.46
CA HIS A 101 2.29 -12.51 0.93
C HIS A 101 2.45 -13.83 1.70
N VAL A 102 1.62 -14.85 1.44
CA VAL A 102 1.77 -16.19 2.02
C VAL A 102 3.01 -16.88 1.47
N ARG A 103 3.27 -16.73 0.17
CA ARG A 103 4.49 -17.25 -0.48
C ARG A 103 5.75 -16.60 0.09
N ALA A 104 5.73 -15.28 0.27
CA ALA A 104 6.84 -14.53 0.87
C ALA A 104 7.11 -15.00 2.31
N ALA A 105 6.05 -15.19 3.11
CA ALA A 105 6.16 -15.73 4.46
C ALA A 105 6.78 -17.14 4.49
N ARG A 106 6.40 -18.03 3.57
CA ARG A 106 7.01 -19.37 3.44
C ARG A 106 8.50 -19.31 3.08
N ILE A 107 8.89 -18.39 2.19
CA ILE A 107 10.30 -18.18 1.83
C ILE A 107 11.08 -17.68 3.05
N ALA A 108 10.53 -16.72 3.80
CA ALA A 108 11.15 -16.17 4.99
C ALA A 108 11.30 -17.24 6.10
N ASP A 109 10.27 -18.04 6.35
CA ASP A 109 10.36 -19.16 7.31
C ASP A 109 11.43 -20.18 6.88
N GLY A 110 11.49 -20.53 5.60
CA GLY A 110 12.54 -21.42 5.07
C GLY A 110 13.95 -20.86 5.27
N PHE A 111 14.13 -19.56 5.04
CA PHE A 111 15.39 -18.87 5.29
C PHE A 111 15.79 -18.88 6.76
N TYR A 112 14.87 -18.62 7.69
CA TYR A 112 15.14 -18.66 9.12
C TYR A 112 15.46 -20.07 9.63
N ILE A 113 14.70 -21.07 9.19
CA ILE A 113 14.95 -22.48 9.55
C ILE A 113 16.33 -22.92 9.08
N ALA A 114 16.74 -22.56 7.85
CA ALA A 114 18.06 -22.88 7.32
C ALA A 114 19.21 -22.24 8.14
N GLN A 115 18.93 -21.15 8.86
CA GLN A 115 19.87 -20.48 9.77
C GLN A 115 19.80 -20.99 11.22
N GLY A 116 19.04 -22.07 11.49
CA GLY A 116 18.83 -22.59 12.84
C GLY A 116 17.90 -21.75 13.70
N ARG A 117 17.17 -20.79 13.12
CA ARG A 117 16.16 -19.98 13.80
C ARG A 117 14.78 -20.66 13.68
N GLY A 118 13.90 -20.38 14.64
CA GLY A 118 12.52 -20.83 14.57
C GLY A 118 11.73 -20.15 13.44
N ALA A 119 10.70 -20.84 12.94
CA ALA A 119 9.74 -20.27 12.00
C ALA A 119 8.94 -19.14 12.67
N GLN A 120 8.82 -17.99 12.00
CA GLN A 120 8.21 -16.77 12.54
C GLN A 120 6.78 -16.55 12.03
N TYR A 121 6.40 -17.15 10.90
CA TYR A 121 5.12 -16.81 10.26
C TYR A 121 4.08 -17.94 10.29
N ARG A 122 4.44 -19.13 10.83
CA ARG A 122 3.57 -20.34 10.87
C ARG A 122 2.17 -20.10 11.42
N ASN A 123 2.04 -19.39 12.55
CA ASN A 123 0.77 -19.26 13.26
C ASN A 123 -0.04 -18.03 12.82
N GLY A 124 0.37 -17.36 11.74
CA GLY A 124 -0.26 -16.12 11.30
C GLY A 124 -0.02 -14.99 12.32
N LEU A 125 -1.10 -14.39 12.85
CA LEU A 125 -1.04 -13.23 13.74
C LEU A 125 -0.24 -13.44 15.02
N ASP A 126 -0.30 -14.65 15.58
CA ASP A 126 0.24 -14.91 16.91
C ASP A 126 1.76 -15.10 16.91
N SER A 127 2.39 -15.16 15.72
CA SER A 127 3.83 -15.42 15.58
C SER A 127 4.64 -14.23 15.06
N LEU A 128 4.00 -13.11 14.69
CA LEU A 128 4.72 -11.93 14.19
C LEU A 128 5.62 -11.31 15.28
N PRO A 129 6.88 -10.94 15.00
CA PRO A 129 7.70 -10.11 15.87
C PRO A 129 7.01 -8.78 16.21
N ASP A 130 7.28 -8.18 17.37
CA ASP A 130 6.58 -6.95 17.82
C ASP A 130 6.74 -5.75 16.86
N ASP A 131 7.85 -5.67 16.12
CA ASP A 131 8.05 -4.65 15.08
C ASP A 131 7.08 -4.81 13.89
N ASP A 132 6.64 -6.05 13.61
CA ASP A 132 5.64 -6.37 12.57
C ASP A 132 4.19 -6.31 13.09
N ARG A 133 3.98 -6.12 14.40
CA ARG A 133 2.64 -6.00 15.02
C ARG A 133 2.10 -4.58 15.06
N ARG A 134 2.96 -3.57 14.91
CA ARG A 134 2.58 -2.15 15.00
C ARG A 134 2.19 -1.59 13.63
N ALA A 135 1.00 -1.94 13.14
CA ALA A 135 0.21 -1.17 12.16
C ALA A 135 -1.23 -1.70 12.06
#